data_AF-A0A5K1D9S4-F1
#
_entry.id   AF-A0A5K1D9S4-F1
#
_cell.length_a   1.000
_cell.length_b   1.000
_cell.length_c   1.000
_cell.angle_alpha   90.00
_cell.angle_beta   90.00
_cell.angle_gamma   90.00
#
_symmetry.space_group_name_H-M   'P 1'
#
loop_
_entity.id
_entity.type
_entity.pdbx_description
1 polymer ?
#
loop_
_entity_poly.entity_id
_entity_poly.type
_entity_poly.pdbx_seq_one_letter_code
_entity_poly.pdbx_strand_id
1 'polypeptide(L)'
;IAYGRFSSKPKGYCEADLFVVQKDGKKIVDAEEQKALFSRLRMEILHPLRLMIADRGPDTELLVANPVELCGKGRPRVFYDVTLALKLLGICIFS
;
A
#
# COMPACT_ATOMS: atom_id res chain seq x y z
N ILE A 1 -3.51 -7.90 13.81
CA ILE A 1 -4.82 -7.23 13.59
C ILE A 1 -5.88 -8.28 13.80
N ALA A 2 -6.85 -8.01 14.69
CA ALA A 2 -7.92 -8.97 14.99
C ALA A 2 -9.15 -8.75 14.10
N TYR A 3 -9.41 -7.51 13.70
CA TYR A 3 -10.46 -7.18 12.72
C TYR A 3 -10.08 -5.93 11.94
N GLY A 4 -10.54 -5.83 10.70
CA GLY A 4 -10.36 -4.64 9.87
C GLY A 4 -11.50 -4.47 8.87
N ARG A 5 -11.95 -3.24 8.66
CA ARG A 5 -12.95 -2.86 7.66
C ARG A 5 -12.46 -1.65 6.88
N PHE A 6 -12.56 -1.71 5.56
CA PHE A 6 -12.29 -0.59 4.67
C PHE A 6 -13.58 -0.17 3.98
N SER A 7 -13.80 1.13 3.87
CA SER A 7 -14.92 1.69 3.12
C SER A 7 -14.46 2.83 2.24
N SER A 8 -14.81 2.77 0.96
CA SER A 8 -14.58 3.84 0.00
C SER A 8 -15.61 4.95 0.20
N LYS A 9 -15.15 6.20 0.18
CA LYS A 9 -15.97 7.42 0.17
C LYS A 9 -15.85 8.11 -1.19
N PRO A 10 -16.82 8.99 -1.56
CA PRO A 10 -16.73 9.79 -2.78
C PRO A 10 -15.41 10.57 -2.86
N LYS A 11 -14.97 10.90 -4.08
CA LYS A 11 -13.70 11.61 -4.35
C LYS A 11 -12.42 10.82 -3.98
N GLY A 12 -12.51 9.50 -3.91
CA GLY A 12 -11.33 8.63 -3.73
C GLY A 12 -10.82 8.54 -2.30
N TYR A 13 -11.55 9.07 -1.32
CA TYR A 13 -11.21 8.88 0.09
C TYR A 13 -11.51 7.44 0.53
N CYS A 14 -10.73 6.93 1.47
CA CYS A 14 -10.95 5.63 2.09
C CYS A 14 -10.91 5.80 3.62
N GLU A 15 -11.83 5.15 4.30
CA GLU A 15 -11.84 5.04 5.76
C GLU A 15 -11.51 3.60 6.15
N ALA A 16 -10.67 3.45 7.16
CA ALA A 16 -10.19 2.16 7.65
C ALA A 16 -10.44 2.05 9.16
N ASP A 17 -11.33 1.14 9.54
CA ASP A 17 -11.59 0.78 10.93
C ASP A 17 -10.77 -0.46 11.28
N LEU A 18 -9.82 -0.34 12.21
CA LEU A 18 -8.93 -1.44 12.59
C LEU A 18 -9.06 -1.74 14.08
N PHE A 19 -9.31 -3.02 14.39
CA PHE A 19 -9.22 -3.53 15.75
C PHE A 19 -7.89 -4.28 15.92
N VAL A 20 -7.01 -3.72 16.75
CA VAL A 20 -5.66 -4.22 16.96
C VAL A 20 -5.50 -4.69 18.39
N VAL A 21 -4.99 -5.91 18.54
CA VAL A 21 -4.65 -6.54 19.81
C VAL A 21 -3.16 -6.84 19.84
N GLN A 22 -2.55 -6.72 21.02
CA GLN A 22 -1.17 -7.10 21.27
C GLN A 22 -1.03 -8.63 21.32
N LYS A 23 0.21 -9.13 21.38
CA LYS A 23 0.49 -10.58 21.39
C LYS A 23 -0.14 -11.32 22.57
N ASP A 24 -0.36 -10.62 23.69
CA ASP A 24 -1.01 -11.16 24.88
C ASP A 24 -2.56 -11.08 24.82
N GLY A 25 -3.12 -10.64 23.68
CA GLY A 25 -4.55 -10.48 23.47
C GLY A 25 -5.14 -9.18 24.02
N LYS A 26 -4.33 -8.33 24.67
CA LYS A 26 -4.82 -7.05 25.22
C LYS A 26 -4.92 -5.97 24.17
N LYS A 27 -5.75 -4.95 24.47
CA LYS A 27 -5.86 -3.74 23.65
C LYS A 27 -4.64 -2.85 23.89
N ILE A 28 -4.21 -2.14 22.85
CA ILE A 28 -3.22 -1.08 22.96
C ILE A 28 -3.91 0.11 23.63
N VAL A 29 -3.64 0.36 24.91
CA VAL A 29 -4.23 1.47 25.68
C VAL A 29 -3.27 2.65 25.84
N ASP A 30 -1.98 2.42 25.67
CA ASP A 30 -0.96 3.46 25.74
C ASP A 30 -1.08 4.42 24.53
N ALA A 31 -1.14 5.71 24.82
CA ALA A 31 -1.38 6.73 23.81
C ALA A 31 -0.22 6.89 22.82
N GLU A 32 1.02 6.71 23.28
CA GLU A 32 2.19 6.80 22.41
C GLU A 32 2.32 5.57 21.52
N GLU A 33 2.02 4.36 22.02
CA GLU A 33 1.92 3.16 21.21
C GLU A 33 0.83 3.28 20.13
N GLN A 34 -0.35 3.80 20.49
CA GLN A 34 -1.43 4.07 19.54
C GLN A 34 -0.99 5.06 18.45
N LYS A 35 -0.34 6.15 18.85
CA LYS A 35 0.14 7.20 17.93
C LYS A 35 1.24 6.67 17.01
N ALA A 36 2.17 5.88 17.53
CA ALA A 36 3.21 5.23 16.74
C ALA A 36 2.62 4.26 15.73
N LEU A 37 1.64 3.44 16.13
CA LEU A 37 0.92 2.54 15.23
C LEU A 37 0.18 3.32 14.13
N PHE A 38 -0.57 4.36 14.52
CA PHE A 38 -1.29 5.21 13.57
C PHE A 38 -0.33 5.87 12.56
N SER A 39 0.80 6.40 13.03
CA SER A 39 1.82 7.01 12.18
C SER A 39 2.37 6.02 11.14
N ARG A 40 2.70 4.79 11.57
CA ARG A 40 3.17 3.73 10.67
C ARG A 40 2.11 3.35 9.65
N LEU A 41 0.87 3.09 10.10
CA LEU A 41 -0.25 2.77 9.20
C LEU A 41 -0.49 3.90 8.19
N ARG A 42 -0.46 5.15 8.63
CA ARG A 42 -0.65 6.31 7.75
C ARG A 42 0.47 6.43 6.73
N MET A 43 1.73 6.19 7.11
CA MET A 43 2.87 6.20 6.18
C MET A 43 2.70 5.15 5.07
N GLU A 44 2.36 3.91 5.46
CA GLU A 44 2.13 2.79 4.55
C GLU A 44 0.91 3.01 3.64
N ILE A 45 -0.17 3.63 4.15
CA ILE A 45 -1.40 3.88 3.38
C ILE A 45 -1.27 5.09 2.45
N LEU A 46 -0.54 6.15 2.86
CA LEU A 46 -0.37 7.35 2.03
C LEU A 46 0.63 7.16 0.89
N HIS A 47 1.56 6.22 1.04
CA HIS A 47 2.57 5.93 0.02
C HIS A 47 2.54 4.44 -0.33
N PRO A 48 1.39 3.85 -0.67
CA PRO A 48 1.26 2.39 -0.78
C PRO A 48 2.07 1.84 -1.96
N LEU A 49 2.40 2.69 -2.93
CA LEU A 49 3.26 2.42 -4.08
C LEU A 49 3.78 3.75 -4.63
N ARG A 50 5.02 3.80 -5.06
CA ARG A 50 5.58 4.85 -5.92
C ARG A 50 5.64 4.28 -7.33
N LEU A 51 4.90 4.90 -8.24
CA LEU A 51 4.90 4.59 -9.66
C LEU A 51 5.57 5.75 -10.41
N MET A 52 6.49 5.44 -11.31
CA MET A 52 7.07 6.41 -12.23
C MET A 52 7.12 5.82 -13.64
N ILE A 53 6.67 6.59 -14.61
CA ILE A 53 6.85 6.29 -16.03
C ILE A 53 8.09 7.07 -16.47
N ALA A 54 9.03 6.39 -17.11
CA ALA A 54 10.24 7.00 -17.63
C ALA A 54 10.45 6.58 -19.09
N ASP A 55 10.85 7.52 -19.93
CA ASP A 55 11.21 7.23 -21.33
C ASP A 55 12.68 6.84 -21.41
N ARG A 56 12.98 5.68 -22.01
CA ARG A 56 14.33 5.22 -22.32
C ARG A 56 14.49 5.01 -23.82
N GLY A 57 14.64 6.11 -24.54
CA GLY A 57 14.78 6.07 -26.00
C GLY A 57 13.45 5.69 -26.66
N PRO A 58 13.38 4.63 -27.49
CA PRO A 58 12.12 4.19 -28.08
C PRO A 58 11.20 3.47 -27.09
N ASP A 59 11.71 3.07 -25.92
CA ASP A 59 11.00 2.26 -24.93
C ASP A 59 10.43 3.12 -23.79
N THR A 60 9.26 2.71 -23.28
CA THR A 60 8.68 3.24 -22.04
C THR A 60 8.94 2.26 -20.91
N GLU A 61 9.54 2.73 -19.80
CA GLU A 61 9.76 1.94 -18.59
C GLU A 61 8.74 2.32 -17.51
N LEU A 62 8.15 1.31 -16.84
CA LEU A 62 7.38 1.49 -15.62
C LEU A 62 8.23 1.08 -14.41
N LEU A 63 8.54 2.05 -13.57
CA LEU A 63 9.23 1.85 -12.30
C LEU A 63 8.20 1.74 -11.18
N VAL A 64 8.23 0.61 -10.49
CA VAL A 64 7.33 0.29 -9.39
C VAL A 64 8.16 0.11 -8.13
N ALA A 65 8.06 1.05 -7.20
CA ALA A 65 8.67 0.95 -5.88
C ALA A 65 7.58 0.82 -4.83
N ASN A 66 7.64 -0.22 -4.01
CA ASN A 66 6.72 -0.42 -2.89
C ASN A 66 7.47 -0.21 -1.57
N PRO A 67 7.12 0.76 -0.70
CA PRO A 67 7.88 1.03 0.53
C PRO A 67 7.88 -0.10 1.56
N VAL A 68 7.11 -1.16 1.32
CA VAL A 68 7.08 -2.40 2.13
C VAL A 68 8.45 -3.12 2.17
N GLU A 69 9.43 -2.70 1.37
CA GLU A 69 10.81 -3.20 1.43
C GLU A 69 11.52 -2.99 2.79
N LEU A 70 11.04 -2.07 3.65
CA LEU A 70 11.63 -1.86 4.98
C LEU A 70 11.58 -3.10 5.90
N CYS A 71 10.65 -4.03 5.67
CA CYS A 71 10.55 -5.25 6.47
C CYS A 71 11.34 -6.45 5.89
N GLY A 72 12.05 -6.26 4.77
CA GLY A 72 12.79 -7.33 4.06
C GLY A 72 11.90 -8.46 3.52
N LYS A 73 10.58 -8.36 3.71
CA LYS A 73 9.55 -9.27 3.21
C LYS A 73 8.73 -8.50 2.19
N GLY A 74 9.30 -8.30 1.01
CA GLY A 74 8.57 -7.70 -0.10
C GLY A 74 7.25 -8.44 -0.35
N ARG A 75 6.24 -7.77 -0.91
CA ARG A 75 5.10 -8.46 -1.53
C ARG A 75 5.53 -8.94 -2.91
N PRO A 76 5.80 -10.24 -3.14
CA PRO A 76 6.21 -10.76 -4.45
C PRO A 76 5.16 -10.61 -5.57
N ARG A 77 4.03 -9.91 -5.33
CA ARG A 77 2.91 -9.75 -6.27
C ARG A 77 2.68 -8.32 -6.76
N VAL A 78 3.36 -7.32 -6.22
CA VAL A 78 3.11 -5.91 -6.58
C VAL A 78 3.28 -5.67 -8.08
N PHE A 79 4.36 -6.18 -8.66
CA PHE A 79 4.63 -6.01 -10.08
C PHE A 79 3.53 -6.67 -10.93
N TYR A 80 3.13 -7.90 -10.57
CA TYR A 80 2.03 -8.61 -11.22
C TYR A 80 0.71 -7.85 -11.16
N ASP A 81 0.32 -7.37 -9.97
CA ASP A 81 -0.94 -6.65 -9.76
C ASP A 81 -0.97 -5.34 -10.58
N VAL A 82 0.16 -4.63 -10.65
CA VAL A 82 0.31 -3.40 -11.44
C VAL A 82 0.21 -3.69 -12.94
N THR A 83 0.96 -4.67 -13.45
CA THR A 83 0.90 -5.06 -14.86
C THR A 83 -0.50 -5.56 -15.25
N LEU A 84 -1.16 -6.33 -14.38
CA LEU A 84 -2.53 -6.81 -14.59
C LEU A 84 -3.53 -5.64 -14.66
N ALA A 85 -3.44 -4.68 -13.76
CA ALA A 85 -4.31 -3.50 -13.77
C ALA A 85 -4.13 -2.67 -15.06
N LEU A 86 -2.90 -2.46 -15.51
CA LEU A 86 -2.60 -1.70 -16.72
C LEU A 86 -3.14 -2.40 -17.96
N LYS A 87 -3.02 -3.74 -18.02
CA LYS A 87 -3.66 -4.56 -19.06
C LYS A 87 -5.18 -4.44 -19.06
N LEU A 88 -5.83 -4.51 -17.89
CA LEU A 88 -7.29 -4.38 -17.77
C LEU A 88 -7.78 -2.98 -18.18
N LEU A 89 -6.96 -1.95 -17.97
CA LEU A 89 -7.25 -0.57 -18.38
C LEU A 89 -6.91 -0.28 -19.85
N GLY A 90 -6.35 -1.26 -20.59
CA GLY A 90 -5.93 -1.07 -21.98
C GLY A 90 -4.71 -0.16 -22.15
N ILE A 91 -3.94 0.06 -21.07
CA ILE A 91 -2.74 0.89 -21.08
C ILE A 91 -1.57 -0.01 -21.47
N CYS A 92 -1.10 0.14 -22.71
CA CYS A 92 0.05 -0.58 -23.23
C CYS A 92 1.33 0.18 -22.83
N ILE A 93 2.14 -0.44 -21.97
CA ILE A 93 3.43 0.10 -21.49
C ILE A 93 4.62 -0.66 -22.08
N PHE A 94 4.34 -1.77 -22.77
CA PHE A 94 5.28 -2.48 -23.60
C PHE A 94 4.78 -2.35 -25.03
N SER A 95 5.66 -1.91 -25.93
CA SER A 95 5.46 -1.94 -27.38
C SER A 95 5.54 -3.37 -27.90
#